data_AF-A0A143PQ61-F1
#
_entry.id   AF-A0A143PQ61-F1
#
_cell.length_a   1.000
_cell.length_b   1.000
_cell.length_c   1.000
_cell.angle_alpha   90.00
_cell.angle_beta   90.00
_cell.angle_gamma   90.00
#
_symmetry.space_group_name_H-M   'P 1'
#
loop_
_entity.id
_entity.type
_entity.pdbx_description
1 polymer ?
#
loop_
_entity_poly.entity_id
_entity_poly.type
_entity_poly.pdbx_seq_one_letter_code
_entity_poly.pdbx_strand_id
1 'polypeptide(L)'
;MTSLDSCTTIKEQLSAFRDGELPVAENLDVTQHLNHCASCRRALDELDQLGQLLRHQAAVVSAAVGDEPVAHGLAGAVVSRVLAEQEQSWPVRVRDAFDDMHLVWAGLCATAAVVVCAGLAAGIVLLAPAAERADSLRAMVTTMAMAGTDLEPLPLAPGMQAPRVSAEAVMPLMLASDLTLATDQDVELAISGVVTREGRIEQTQQLEGTPNLRLVQSLEDAARFHPASRAGSPVAVSLVWLVSHTTVRPPIIKPQSAHRVASDIST
;
A
#
# COMPACT_ATOMS: atom_id res chain seq x y z
N MET A 1 26.75 -56.80 27.65
CA MET A 1 27.97 -57.12 28.40
C MET A 1 29.20 -56.70 27.60
N THR A 2 29.42 -55.39 27.45
CA THR A 2 30.60 -54.77 26.81
C THR A 2 31.12 -53.58 27.65
N SER A 3 30.78 -53.50 28.94
CA SER A 3 31.09 -52.33 29.78
C SER A 3 32.54 -52.28 30.26
N LEU A 4 33.27 -53.39 30.24
CA LEU A 4 34.65 -53.43 30.74
C LEU A 4 35.64 -52.80 29.75
N ASP A 5 35.44 -53.01 28.44
CA ASP A 5 36.28 -52.38 27.40
C ASP A 5 36.03 -50.87 27.30
N SER A 6 34.83 -50.40 27.67
CA SER A 6 34.51 -48.96 27.64
C SER A 6 35.27 -48.15 28.70
N CYS A 7 35.50 -48.69 29.90
CA CYS A 7 36.11 -47.91 30.98
C CYS A 7 37.60 -47.64 30.75
N THR A 8 38.33 -48.57 30.15
CA THR A 8 39.77 -48.40 29.85
C THR A 8 39.97 -47.36 28.76
N THR A 9 39.21 -47.46 27.67
CA THR A 9 39.26 -46.48 26.57
C THR A 9 38.87 -45.08 27.05
N ILE A 10 37.82 -44.95 27.86
CA ILE A 10 37.41 -43.66 28.41
C ILE A 10 38.50 -43.08 29.33
N LYS A 11 39.15 -43.91 30.16
CA LYS A 11 40.26 -43.46 31.02
C LYS A 11 41.44 -42.90 30.22
N GLU A 12 41.78 -43.52 29.10
CA GLU A 12 42.84 -43.01 28.20
C GLU A 12 42.45 -41.67 27.56
N GLN A 13 41.15 -41.47 27.30
CA GLN A 13 40.61 -40.24 26.72
C GLN A 13 40.38 -39.10 27.73
N LEU A 14 40.44 -39.36 29.05
CA LEU A 14 40.12 -38.34 30.07
C LEU A 14 41.01 -37.10 30.01
N SER A 15 42.30 -37.25 29.66
CA SER A 15 43.20 -36.08 29.52
C SER A 15 42.77 -35.21 28.34
N ALA A 16 42.58 -35.81 27.16
CA ALA A 16 42.11 -35.09 25.97
C ALA A 16 40.71 -34.49 26.17
N PHE A 17 39.83 -35.18 26.90
CA PHE A 17 38.51 -34.66 27.29
C PHE A 17 38.64 -33.39 28.14
N ARG A 18 39.53 -33.41 29.15
CA ARG A 18 39.78 -32.27 30.04
C ARG A 18 40.33 -31.06 29.29
N ASP A 19 41.25 -31.30 28.36
CA ASP A 19 41.88 -30.24 27.57
C ASP A 19 40.98 -29.75 26.42
N GLY A 20 39.82 -30.39 26.21
CA GLY A 20 38.88 -30.03 25.15
C GLY A 20 39.32 -30.45 23.75
N GLU A 21 40.26 -31.40 23.65
CA GLU A 21 40.88 -31.82 22.39
C GLU A 21 40.12 -32.96 21.68
N LEU A 22 39.09 -33.52 22.31
CA LEU A 22 38.28 -34.58 21.70
C LEU A 22 37.31 -34.03 20.62
N PRO A 23 37.13 -34.76 19.50
CA PRO A 23 36.04 -34.50 18.58
C PRO A 23 34.67 -34.52 19.29
N VAL A 24 33.71 -33.75 18.77
CA VAL A 24 32.38 -33.56 19.42
C VAL A 24 31.68 -34.88 19.70
N ALA A 25 31.77 -35.87 18.80
CA ALA A 25 31.15 -37.18 19.00
C ALA A 25 31.76 -37.93 20.21
N GLU A 26 33.09 -37.96 20.30
CA GLU A 26 33.80 -38.62 21.40
C GLU A 26 33.58 -37.87 22.74
N ASN A 27 33.47 -36.55 22.71
CA ASN A 27 33.14 -35.74 23.89
C ASN A 27 31.76 -36.11 24.47
N LEU A 28 30.76 -36.33 23.60
CA LEU A 28 29.42 -36.78 24.02
C LEU A 28 29.45 -38.18 24.62
N ASP A 29 30.21 -39.11 24.02
CA ASP A 29 30.36 -40.48 24.53
C ASP A 29 31.03 -40.49 25.91
N VAL A 30 32.11 -39.70 26.08
CA VAL A 30 32.79 -39.54 27.37
C VAL A 30 31.85 -38.91 28.41
N THR A 31 31.13 -37.86 28.05
CA THR A 31 30.15 -37.20 28.94
C THR A 31 29.05 -38.16 29.38
N GLN A 32 28.49 -38.92 28.44
CA GLN A 32 27.47 -39.92 28.72
C GLN A 32 28.02 -41.01 29.65
N HIS A 33 29.24 -41.48 29.44
CA HIS A 33 29.88 -42.47 30.31
C HIS A 33 30.14 -41.92 31.72
N LEU A 34 30.66 -40.69 31.83
CA LEU A 34 30.93 -40.03 33.11
C LEU A 34 29.67 -39.85 33.96
N ASN A 35 28.50 -39.67 33.34
CA ASN A 35 27.22 -39.59 34.03
C ASN A 35 26.82 -40.91 34.70
N HIS A 36 27.25 -42.05 34.17
CA HIS A 36 26.86 -43.38 34.65
C HIS A 36 27.96 -44.13 35.41
N CYS A 37 29.23 -43.73 35.27
CA CYS A 37 30.38 -44.45 35.83
C CYS A 37 31.12 -43.63 36.89
N ALA A 38 30.91 -43.97 38.17
CA ALA A 38 31.53 -43.28 39.30
C ALA A 38 33.06 -43.43 39.39
N SER A 39 33.64 -44.50 38.83
CA SER A 39 35.10 -44.69 38.83
C SER A 39 35.81 -43.78 37.82
N CYS A 40 35.22 -43.57 36.63
CA CYS A 40 35.79 -42.66 35.63
C CYS A 40 35.63 -41.21 36.07
N ARG A 41 34.53 -40.88 36.77
CA ARG A 41 34.35 -39.55 37.39
C ARG A 41 35.42 -39.27 38.44
N ARG A 42 35.69 -40.21 39.35
CA ARG A 42 36.77 -40.08 40.33
C ARG A 42 38.15 -39.88 39.68
N ALA A 43 38.44 -40.61 38.59
CA ALA A 43 39.69 -40.43 37.86
C ALA A 43 39.81 -39.02 37.22
N LEU A 44 38.70 -38.48 36.71
CA LEU A 44 38.66 -37.09 36.22
C LEU A 44 38.88 -36.09 37.37
N ASP A 45 38.23 -36.28 38.51
CA ASP A 45 38.39 -35.44 39.70
C ASP A 45 39.85 -35.45 40.22
N GLU A 46 40.52 -36.61 40.20
CA GLU A 46 41.94 -36.77 40.54
C GLU A 46 42.85 -35.98 39.60
N LEU A 47 42.60 -36.05 38.28
CA LEU A 47 43.30 -35.21 37.30
C LEU A 47 43.06 -33.73 37.61
N ASP A 48 41.83 -33.35 37.95
CA ASP A 48 41.48 -31.98 38.27
C ASP A 48 42.20 -31.43 39.49
N GLN A 49 42.21 -32.19 40.57
CA GLN A 49 42.95 -31.89 41.79
C GLN A 49 44.46 -31.78 41.52
N LEU A 50 45.04 -32.71 40.75
CA LEU A 50 46.45 -32.63 40.38
C LEU A 50 46.77 -31.34 39.62
N GLY A 51 45.92 -30.97 38.65
CA GLY A 51 46.10 -29.73 37.90
C GLY A 51 45.97 -28.48 38.78
N GLN A 52 45.07 -28.48 39.76
CA GLN A 52 44.97 -27.39 40.74
C GLN A 52 46.22 -27.28 41.62
N LEU A 53 46.75 -28.41 42.10
CA LEU A 53 47.99 -28.45 42.88
C LEU A 53 49.19 -27.94 42.07
N LEU A 54 49.30 -28.37 40.81
CA LEU A 54 50.37 -27.89 39.91
C LEU A 54 50.26 -26.38 39.66
N ARG A 55 49.06 -25.85 39.39
CA ARG A 55 48.85 -24.40 39.23
C ARG A 55 49.16 -23.62 40.49
N HIS A 56 48.78 -24.15 41.66
CA HIS A 56 49.10 -23.53 42.94
C HIS A 56 50.62 -23.49 43.18
N GLN A 57 51.32 -24.60 42.95
CA GLN A 57 52.78 -24.65 43.09
C GLN A 57 53.48 -23.77 42.07
N ALA A 58 53.02 -23.75 40.81
CA ALA A 58 53.53 -22.85 39.79
C ALA A 58 53.38 -21.39 40.21
N ALA A 59 52.22 -20.99 40.76
CA ALA A 59 52.02 -19.64 41.28
C ALA A 59 52.98 -19.30 42.43
N VAL A 60 53.21 -20.22 43.36
CA VAL A 60 54.18 -20.04 44.47
C VAL A 60 55.62 -19.92 43.94
N VAL A 61 56.02 -20.77 42.99
CA VAL A 61 57.35 -20.73 42.37
C VAL A 61 57.53 -19.43 41.58
N SER A 62 56.53 -19.03 40.79
CA SER A 62 56.57 -17.76 40.06
C SER A 62 56.67 -16.55 40.99
N ALA A 63 56.02 -16.59 42.16
CA ALA A 63 56.16 -15.56 43.19
C ALA A 63 57.55 -15.56 43.84
N ALA A 64 58.16 -16.73 44.05
CA ALA A 64 59.49 -16.87 44.64
C ALA A 64 60.63 -16.50 43.66
N VAL A 65 60.42 -16.65 42.36
CA VAL A 65 61.37 -16.29 41.29
C VAL A 65 61.28 -14.79 40.90
N GLY A 66 60.40 -14.03 41.54
CA GLY A 66 60.08 -12.63 41.23
C GLY A 66 61.15 -11.59 41.56
N ASP A 67 62.31 -11.64 40.89
CA ASP A 67 63.28 -10.53 40.86
C ASP A 67 63.69 -10.13 39.43
N GLU A 68 62.90 -10.50 38.41
CA GLU A 68 63.10 -10.08 37.02
C GLU A 68 61.91 -9.18 36.58
N PRO A 69 62.12 -7.87 36.36
CA PRO A 69 61.05 -6.87 36.20
C PRO A 69 60.22 -7.02 34.91
N VAL A 70 60.58 -7.92 34.00
CA VAL A 70 59.94 -8.06 32.68
C VAL A 70 58.65 -8.89 32.74
N ALA A 71 58.56 -9.89 33.62
CA ALA A 71 57.40 -10.79 33.69
C ALA A 71 56.16 -10.14 34.32
N HIS A 72 56.35 -9.20 35.25
CA HIS A 72 55.25 -8.50 35.94
C HIS A 72 54.49 -7.52 35.02
N GLY A 73 55.15 -6.99 33.98
CA GLY A 73 54.52 -6.08 33.02
C GLY A 73 53.54 -6.78 32.08
N LEU A 74 53.86 -8.00 31.63
CA LEU A 74 53.05 -8.68 30.61
C LEU A 74 51.73 -9.22 31.19
N ALA A 75 51.78 -9.88 32.34
CA ALA A 75 50.58 -10.38 33.00
C ALA A 75 49.66 -9.23 33.43
N GLY A 76 50.22 -8.16 33.98
CA GLY A 76 49.47 -6.94 34.33
C GLY A 76 48.85 -6.26 33.12
N ALA A 77 49.56 -6.19 31.99
CA ALA A 77 49.06 -5.59 30.75
C ALA A 77 47.97 -6.44 30.07
N VAL A 78 48.07 -7.77 30.11
CA VAL A 78 47.02 -8.64 29.56
C VAL A 78 45.79 -8.60 30.46
N VAL A 79 45.94 -8.65 31.79
CA VAL A 79 44.82 -8.55 32.73
C VAL A 79 44.14 -7.19 32.62
N SER A 80 44.89 -6.08 32.55
CA SER A 80 44.31 -4.75 32.40
C SER A 80 43.58 -4.58 31.06
N ARG A 81 44.11 -5.16 29.98
CA ARG A 81 43.43 -5.16 28.68
C ARG A 81 42.17 -6.03 28.68
N VAL A 82 42.21 -7.22 29.27
CA VAL A 82 41.04 -8.11 29.37
C VAL A 82 39.95 -7.50 30.24
N LEU A 83 40.32 -6.86 31.36
CA LEU A 83 39.36 -6.12 32.19
C LEU A 83 38.78 -4.92 31.45
N ALA A 84 39.60 -4.16 30.71
CA ALA A 84 39.11 -3.05 29.88
C ALA A 84 38.18 -3.52 28.75
N GLU A 85 38.45 -4.67 28.13
CA GLU A 85 37.59 -5.28 27.11
C GLU A 85 36.30 -5.84 27.72
N GLN A 86 36.33 -6.36 28.96
CA GLN A 86 35.13 -6.81 29.67
C GLN A 86 34.25 -5.64 30.13
N GLU A 87 34.81 -4.53 30.59
CA GLU A 87 34.06 -3.31 30.94
C GLU A 87 33.40 -2.66 29.71
N GLN A 88 33.93 -2.89 28.51
CA GLN A 88 33.30 -2.48 27.25
C GLN A 88 32.34 -3.53 26.67
N SER A 89 32.28 -4.73 27.24
CA SER A 89 31.42 -5.78 26.71
C SER A 89 29.96 -5.45 27.04
N TRP A 90 29.18 -5.22 25.97
CA TRP A 90 27.74 -5.00 25.98
C TRP A 90 26.92 -5.94 26.89
N PRO A 91 27.23 -7.25 27.04
CA PRO A 91 26.38 -8.14 27.83
C PRO A 91 26.40 -7.84 29.33
N VAL A 92 27.49 -7.31 29.89
CA VAL A 92 27.55 -6.95 31.32
C VAL A 92 26.69 -5.73 31.61
N ARG A 93 26.73 -4.71 30.75
CA ARG A 93 25.85 -3.54 30.83
C ARG A 93 24.37 -3.88 30.71
N VAL A 94 24.03 -4.85 29.84
CA VAL A 94 22.64 -5.30 29.72
C VAL A 94 22.19 -5.95 31.02
N ARG A 95 23.03 -6.77 31.66
CA ARG A 95 22.70 -7.45 32.92
C ARG A 95 22.57 -6.48 34.09
N ASP A 96 23.49 -5.52 34.23
CA ASP A 96 23.42 -4.48 35.27
C ASP A 96 22.19 -3.57 35.06
N ALA A 97 21.81 -3.28 33.81
CA ALA A 97 20.59 -2.53 33.51
C ALA A 97 19.29 -3.31 33.83
N PHE A 98 19.35 -4.64 33.93
CA PHE A 98 18.24 -5.48 34.39
C PHE A 98 18.20 -5.64 35.91
N ASP A 99 19.36 -5.62 36.59
CA ASP A 99 19.42 -5.71 38.06
C ASP A 99 18.90 -4.43 38.75
N ASP A 100 18.92 -3.30 38.06
CA ASP A 100 18.27 -2.07 38.54
C ASP A 100 16.76 -2.19 38.34
N MET A 101 16.09 -2.76 39.34
CA MET A 101 14.66 -3.09 39.34
C MET A 101 13.77 -1.89 38.94
N HIS A 102 14.21 -0.65 39.16
CA HIS A 102 13.53 0.55 38.73
C HIS A 102 13.43 0.71 37.20
N LEU A 103 14.46 0.31 36.44
CA LEU A 103 14.46 0.32 34.98
C LEU A 103 13.47 -0.71 34.42
N VAL A 104 13.37 -1.87 35.07
CA VAL A 104 12.38 -2.90 34.71
C VAL A 104 10.96 -2.37 34.92
N TRP A 105 10.67 -1.70 36.03
CA TRP A 105 9.36 -1.08 36.27
C TRP A 105 9.05 0.04 35.27
N ALA A 106 10.02 0.89 34.93
CA ALA A 106 9.85 1.93 33.93
C ALA A 106 9.58 1.35 32.52
N GLY A 107 10.33 0.30 32.13
CA GLY A 107 10.13 -0.40 30.86
C GLY A 107 8.79 -1.12 30.78
N LEU A 108 8.34 -1.74 31.88
CA LEU A 108 7.06 -2.42 31.94
C LEU A 108 5.89 -1.42 31.84
N CYS A 109 5.99 -0.26 32.51
CA CYS A 109 5.01 0.82 32.37
C CYS A 109 4.95 1.37 30.93
N ALA A 110 6.10 1.56 30.28
CA ALA A 110 6.16 2.06 28.91
C ALA A 110 5.53 1.07 27.91
N THR A 111 5.88 -0.22 28.02
CA THR A 111 5.30 -1.27 27.16
C THR A 111 3.81 -1.45 27.39
N ALA A 112 3.35 -1.42 28.65
CA ALA A 112 1.92 -1.46 28.97
C ALA A 112 1.16 -0.25 28.38
N ALA A 113 1.73 0.96 28.47
CA ALA A 113 1.13 2.15 27.87
C ALA A 113 1.01 2.04 26.35
N VAL A 114 2.04 1.52 25.66
CA VAL A 114 2.00 1.29 24.21
C VAL A 114 0.90 0.27 23.83
N VAL A 115 0.77 -0.82 24.58
CA VAL A 115 -0.27 -1.83 24.35
C VAL A 115 -1.67 -1.25 24.55
N VAL A 116 -1.87 -0.44 25.60
CA VAL A 116 -3.15 0.24 25.85
C VAL A 116 -3.46 1.23 24.72
N CYS A 117 -2.51 2.05 24.30
CA CYS A 117 -2.69 2.99 23.19
C CYS A 117 -3.01 2.29 21.87
N ALA A 118 -2.28 1.21 21.56
CA ALA A 118 -2.52 0.41 20.35
C ALA A 118 -3.89 -0.28 20.41
N GLY A 119 -4.27 -0.82 21.57
CA GLY A 119 -5.58 -1.43 21.79
C GLY A 119 -6.73 -0.43 21.66
N LEU A 120 -6.57 0.79 22.19
CA LEU A 120 -7.54 1.87 22.01
C LEU A 120 -7.66 2.30 20.56
N ALA A 121 -6.54 2.49 19.85
CA ALA A 121 -6.55 2.84 18.43
C ALA A 121 -7.21 1.72 17.58
N ALA A 122 -6.87 0.46 17.84
CA ALA A 122 -7.49 -0.68 17.19
C ALA A 122 -8.97 -0.80 17.53
N GLY A 123 -9.35 -0.55 18.78
CA GLY A 123 -10.74 -0.53 19.22
C GLY A 123 -11.55 0.55 18.50
N ILE A 124 -10.99 1.75 18.33
CA ILE A 124 -11.62 2.81 17.54
C ILE A 124 -11.77 2.36 16.08
N VAL A 125 -10.78 1.72 15.48
CA VAL A 125 -10.86 1.28 14.07
C VAL A 125 -11.84 0.13 13.86
N LEU A 126 -11.87 -0.84 14.78
CA LEU A 126 -12.64 -2.08 14.64
C LEU A 126 -14.07 -1.97 15.15
N LEU A 127 -14.31 -1.15 16.18
CA LEU A 127 -15.62 -0.94 16.78
C LEU A 127 -16.26 0.39 16.39
N ALA A 128 -15.57 1.28 15.65
CA ALA A 128 -16.26 2.42 15.06
C ALA A 128 -17.38 1.89 14.17
N PRO A 129 -18.65 2.21 14.48
CA PRO A 129 -19.74 1.95 13.56
C PRO A 129 -19.37 2.56 12.22
N ALA A 130 -19.67 1.87 11.12
CA ALA A 130 -19.52 2.37 9.75
C ALA A 130 -20.47 3.55 9.45
N ALA A 131 -20.65 4.46 10.40
CA ALA A 131 -21.20 5.78 10.22
C ALA A 131 -20.15 6.60 9.46
N GLU A 132 -20.10 6.39 8.14
CA GLU A 132 -19.86 7.39 7.11
C GLU A 132 -19.09 8.64 7.57
N ARG A 133 -17.77 8.53 7.74
CA ARG A 133 -16.90 9.71 7.64
C ARG A 133 -16.55 9.91 6.17
N ALA A 134 -17.27 10.84 5.55
CA ALA A 134 -17.11 11.28 4.16
C ALA A 134 -15.70 11.80 3.80
N ASP A 135 -14.81 11.98 4.78
CA ASP A 135 -13.49 12.60 4.59
C ASP A 135 -12.29 11.63 4.63
N SER A 136 -12.51 10.31 4.53
CA SER A 136 -11.37 9.37 4.44
C SER A 136 -10.83 9.28 3.02
N LEU A 137 -9.51 9.12 2.87
CA LEU A 137 -8.81 8.96 1.58
C LEU A 137 -9.42 7.87 0.68
N ARG A 138 -10.08 6.86 1.27
CA ARG A 138 -10.83 5.84 0.54
C ARG A 138 -12.05 6.41 -0.17
N ALA A 139 -12.74 7.39 0.44
CA ALA A 139 -13.81 8.16 -0.20
C ALA A 139 -13.26 8.97 -1.40
N MET A 140 -12.09 9.61 -1.26
CA MET A 140 -11.41 10.28 -2.37
C MET A 140 -11.00 9.33 -3.51
N VAL A 141 -10.54 8.12 -3.17
CA VAL A 141 -10.21 7.10 -4.17
C VAL A 141 -11.47 6.55 -4.83
N THR A 142 -12.57 6.39 -4.10
CA THR A 142 -13.85 6.00 -4.69
C THR A 142 -14.49 7.11 -5.52
N THR A 143 -14.37 8.38 -5.13
CA THR A 143 -14.85 9.51 -5.96
C THR A 143 -14.00 9.67 -7.22
N MET A 144 -12.68 9.45 -7.14
CA MET A 144 -11.85 9.37 -8.34
C MET A 144 -12.17 8.15 -9.21
N ALA A 145 -12.57 7.02 -8.61
CA ALA A 145 -12.98 5.81 -9.34
C ALA A 145 -14.41 5.90 -9.92
N MET A 146 -15.26 6.76 -9.36
CA MET A 146 -16.65 6.99 -9.81
C MET A 146 -16.79 8.14 -10.83
N ALA A 147 -15.71 8.90 -11.07
CA ALA A 147 -15.69 9.94 -12.07
C ALA A 147 -16.05 9.40 -13.47
N GLY A 148 -17.12 9.94 -14.06
CA GLY A 148 -17.64 9.53 -15.38
C GLY A 148 -18.62 8.37 -15.34
N THR A 149 -19.18 8.03 -14.18
CA THR A 149 -20.39 7.18 -14.04
C THR A 149 -21.66 8.01 -14.27
N ASP A 150 -22.80 7.36 -14.49
CA ASP A 150 -24.05 8.08 -14.82
C ASP A 150 -24.56 8.97 -13.67
N LEU A 151 -24.11 8.70 -12.44
CA LEU A 151 -24.39 9.54 -11.26
C LEU A 151 -23.46 10.76 -11.14
N GLU A 152 -22.27 10.71 -11.76
CA GLU A 152 -21.24 11.75 -11.68
C GLU A 152 -20.67 12.01 -13.09
N PRO A 153 -21.45 12.64 -13.98
CA PRO A 153 -21.06 12.86 -15.36
C PRO A 153 -19.92 13.86 -15.46
N LEU A 154 -18.98 13.59 -16.37
CA LEU A 154 -17.82 14.46 -16.57
C LEU A 154 -18.16 15.64 -17.50
N PRO A 155 -17.60 16.83 -17.27
CA PRO A 155 -17.60 17.87 -18.28
C PRO A 155 -16.77 17.41 -19.49
N LEU A 156 -17.20 17.77 -20.70
CA LEU A 156 -16.50 17.41 -21.92
C LEU A 156 -15.10 18.07 -21.93
N ALA A 157 -14.04 17.27 -21.84
CA ALA A 157 -12.65 17.74 -21.76
C ALA A 157 -11.87 17.46 -23.06
N PRO A 158 -10.81 18.23 -23.36
CA PRO A 158 -9.91 17.94 -24.47
C PRO A 158 -9.34 16.53 -24.37
N GLY A 159 -9.42 15.75 -25.46
CA GLY A 159 -9.00 14.34 -25.49
C GLY A 159 -10.11 13.32 -25.19
N MET A 160 -11.34 13.76 -24.92
CA MET A 160 -12.53 12.92 -24.97
C MET A 160 -13.14 12.94 -26.38
N GLN A 161 -13.65 11.81 -26.84
CA GLN A 161 -14.48 11.75 -28.03
C GLN A 161 -15.89 12.23 -27.66
N ALA A 162 -16.32 13.35 -28.25
CA ALA A 162 -17.68 13.84 -28.07
C ALA A 162 -18.71 12.80 -28.54
N PRO A 163 -19.86 12.67 -27.85
CA PRO A 163 -20.87 11.71 -28.25
C PRO A 163 -21.45 12.11 -29.61
N ARG A 164 -21.75 11.09 -30.41
CA ARG A 164 -22.22 11.29 -31.78
C ARG A 164 -23.64 10.79 -31.89
N VAL A 165 -24.50 11.58 -32.51
CA VAL A 165 -25.87 11.16 -32.85
C VAL A 165 -25.76 9.98 -33.83
N SER A 166 -26.43 8.87 -33.53
CA SER A 166 -26.53 7.78 -34.49
C SER A 166 -27.34 8.26 -35.71
N ALA A 167 -26.91 7.92 -36.93
CA ALA A 167 -27.56 8.39 -38.16
C ALA A 167 -29.07 8.06 -38.21
N GLU A 168 -29.48 7.00 -37.52
CA GLU A 168 -30.87 6.56 -37.39
C GLU A 168 -31.70 7.43 -36.42
N ALA A 169 -31.06 8.06 -35.43
CA ALA A 169 -31.71 8.95 -34.45
C ALA A 169 -31.85 10.41 -34.90
N VAL A 170 -31.32 10.76 -36.07
CA VAL A 170 -31.40 12.13 -36.62
C VAL A 170 -32.84 12.49 -37.04
N MET A 171 -33.60 11.53 -37.57
CA MET A 171 -34.96 11.76 -38.05
C MET A 171 -35.96 12.13 -36.93
N PRO A 172 -36.02 11.41 -35.79
CA PRO A 172 -36.88 11.79 -34.67
C PRO A 172 -36.52 13.14 -34.04
N LEU A 173 -35.23 13.50 -34.01
CA LEU A 173 -34.78 14.80 -33.50
C LEU A 173 -35.29 15.96 -34.36
N MET A 174 -35.29 15.77 -35.68
CA MET A 174 -35.87 16.72 -36.63
C MET A 174 -37.40 16.82 -36.48
N LEU A 175 -38.09 15.69 -36.28
CA LEU A 175 -39.55 15.66 -36.10
C LEU A 175 -40.02 16.22 -34.73
N ALA A 176 -39.22 16.07 -33.68
CA ALA A 176 -39.49 16.72 -32.39
C ALA A 176 -39.42 18.26 -32.50
N SER A 177 -38.65 18.77 -33.47
CA SER A 177 -38.56 20.19 -33.80
C SER A 177 -39.83 20.72 -34.49
N ASP A 178 -40.68 19.87 -35.07
CA ASP A 178 -41.96 20.29 -35.65
C ASP A 178 -42.95 20.79 -34.59
N LEU A 179 -42.78 20.40 -33.32
CA LEU A 179 -43.62 20.87 -32.21
C LEU A 179 -43.41 22.37 -31.88
N THR A 180 -42.33 22.99 -32.38
CA THR A 180 -42.04 24.43 -32.20
C THR A 180 -42.49 25.32 -33.38
N LEU A 181 -43.03 24.74 -34.46
CA LEU A 181 -43.45 25.47 -35.67
C LEU A 181 -44.70 26.36 -35.52
N ALA A 182 -45.26 26.52 -34.32
CA ALA A 182 -46.42 27.37 -34.09
C ALA A 182 -46.08 28.86 -33.95
N THR A 183 -44.80 29.23 -33.87
CA THR A 183 -44.34 30.63 -33.75
C THR A 183 -43.39 30.96 -34.90
N ASP A 184 -43.78 31.96 -35.71
CA ASP A 184 -43.03 32.54 -36.86
C ASP A 184 -41.78 33.34 -36.41
N GLN A 185 -41.13 32.91 -35.33
CA GLN A 185 -39.96 33.55 -34.75
C GLN A 185 -38.78 32.58 -34.78
N ASP A 186 -37.59 33.09 -35.06
CA ASP A 186 -36.35 32.34 -34.88
C ASP A 186 -36.21 32.01 -33.39
N VAL A 187 -36.38 30.73 -33.04
CA VAL A 187 -36.26 30.25 -31.66
C VAL A 187 -34.91 29.58 -31.50
N GLU A 188 -34.12 30.10 -30.56
CA GLU A 188 -32.91 29.47 -30.05
C GLU A 188 -33.27 28.76 -28.75
N LEU A 189 -33.02 27.45 -28.69
CA LEU A 189 -33.31 26.62 -27.53
C LEU A 189 -32.02 26.01 -26.99
N ALA A 190 -31.68 26.36 -25.75
CA ALA A 190 -30.59 25.74 -25.01
C ALA A 190 -31.13 24.59 -24.14
N ILE A 191 -30.64 23.38 -24.41
CA ILE A 191 -31.00 22.17 -23.67
C ILE A 191 -29.73 21.62 -23.01
N SER A 192 -29.72 21.43 -21.70
CA SER A 192 -28.70 20.67 -21.01
C SER A 192 -29.17 19.25 -20.72
N GLY A 193 -28.28 18.28 -20.74
CA GLY A 193 -28.58 16.91 -20.35
C GLY A 193 -27.33 16.06 -20.23
N VAL A 194 -27.49 14.90 -19.61
CA VAL A 194 -26.42 13.95 -19.38
C VAL A 194 -26.55 12.80 -20.37
N VAL A 195 -25.51 12.57 -21.17
CA VAL A 195 -25.43 11.37 -22.01
C VAL A 195 -24.76 10.27 -21.18
N THR A 196 -25.51 9.21 -20.88
CA THR A 196 -25.04 8.06 -20.10
C THR A 196 -24.03 7.21 -20.87
N ARG A 197 -23.37 6.28 -20.19
CA ARG A 197 -22.43 5.33 -20.83
C ARG A 197 -23.10 4.41 -21.87
N GLU A 198 -24.39 4.20 -21.74
CA GLU A 198 -25.23 3.42 -22.67
C GLU A 198 -25.70 4.27 -23.86
N GLY A 199 -25.40 5.58 -23.87
CA GLY A 199 -25.80 6.48 -24.93
C GLY A 199 -27.25 6.95 -24.84
N ARG A 200 -27.87 6.87 -23.65
CA ARG A 200 -29.19 7.46 -23.37
C ARG A 200 -29.00 8.87 -22.86
N ILE A 201 -29.98 9.76 -23.08
CA ILE A 201 -30.00 11.05 -22.39
C ILE A 201 -30.84 10.92 -21.13
N GLU A 202 -30.31 11.39 -20.01
CA GLU A 202 -31.04 11.55 -18.75
C GLU A 202 -30.88 12.98 -18.24
N GLN A 203 -31.75 13.37 -17.29
CA GLN A 203 -31.73 14.67 -16.62
C GLN A 203 -31.77 15.86 -17.59
N THR A 204 -32.63 15.76 -18.62
CA THR A 204 -32.76 16.85 -19.59
C THR A 204 -33.45 18.06 -18.97
N GLN A 205 -32.83 19.22 -19.09
CA GLN A 205 -33.35 20.49 -18.61
C GLN A 205 -33.21 21.55 -19.70
N GLN A 206 -34.30 22.29 -19.93
CA GLN A 206 -34.29 23.47 -20.76
C GLN A 206 -33.71 24.64 -19.95
N LEU A 207 -32.59 25.22 -20.42
CA LEU A 207 -31.90 26.30 -19.71
C LEU A 207 -32.59 27.66 -19.91
N GLU A 208 -33.23 27.87 -21.05
CA GLU A 208 -33.88 29.15 -21.40
C GLU A 208 -35.28 28.94 -21.99
N GLY A 209 -36.25 29.76 -21.55
CA GLY A 209 -37.63 29.76 -22.04
C GLY A 209 -38.64 29.02 -21.16
N THR A 210 -39.89 28.93 -21.63
CA THR A 210 -40.94 28.15 -20.96
C THR A 210 -40.69 26.65 -21.14
N PRO A 211 -40.71 25.85 -20.06
CA PRO A 211 -40.35 24.44 -20.11
C PRO A 211 -41.35 23.66 -20.97
N ASN A 212 -40.90 23.15 -22.11
CA ASN A 212 -41.72 22.28 -22.96
C ASN A 212 -41.49 20.81 -22.60
N LEU A 213 -42.24 20.32 -21.59
CA LEU A 213 -42.11 18.96 -21.08
C LEU A 213 -42.26 17.86 -22.14
N ARG A 214 -43.04 18.11 -23.20
CA ARG A 214 -43.21 17.13 -24.29
C ARG A 214 -41.96 17.00 -25.15
N LEU A 215 -41.26 18.11 -25.39
CA LEU A 215 -40.01 18.10 -26.13
C LEU A 215 -38.94 17.35 -25.35
N VAL A 216 -38.80 17.66 -24.06
CA VAL A 216 -37.90 17.00 -23.11
C VAL A 216 -38.13 15.48 -23.11
N GLN A 217 -39.37 15.03 -22.93
CA GLN A 217 -39.72 13.61 -22.97
C GLN A 217 -39.42 12.95 -24.33
N SER A 218 -39.73 13.63 -25.44
CA SER A 218 -39.47 13.09 -26.77
C SER A 218 -37.97 12.90 -27.06
N LEU A 219 -37.13 13.77 -26.51
CA LEU A 219 -35.67 13.68 -26.63
C LEU A 219 -35.12 12.49 -25.84
N GLU A 220 -35.60 12.27 -24.62
CA GLU A 220 -35.19 11.14 -23.78
C GLU A 220 -35.59 9.79 -24.39
N ASP A 221 -36.77 9.70 -25.01
CA ASP A 221 -37.28 8.46 -25.60
C ASP A 221 -36.67 8.15 -26.97
N ALA A 222 -36.45 9.16 -27.81
CA ALA A 222 -36.09 8.95 -29.21
C ALA A 222 -34.58 9.01 -29.49
N ALA A 223 -33.81 9.74 -28.67
CA ALA A 223 -32.43 10.02 -29.01
C ALA A 223 -31.46 8.97 -28.45
N ARG A 224 -30.86 8.18 -29.34
CA ARG A 224 -29.76 7.26 -29.01
C ARG A 224 -28.44 7.81 -29.54
N PHE A 225 -27.53 8.07 -28.62
CA PHE A 225 -26.19 8.57 -28.91
C PHE A 225 -25.18 7.43 -28.85
N HIS A 226 -24.10 7.56 -29.63
CA HIS A 226 -22.88 6.85 -29.32
C HIS A 226 -22.25 7.54 -28.10
N PRO A 227 -21.98 6.81 -27.00
CA PRO A 227 -21.49 7.41 -25.76
C PRO A 227 -20.15 8.10 -25.98
N ALA A 228 -19.86 9.09 -25.14
CA ALA A 228 -18.55 9.70 -25.13
C ALA A 228 -17.52 8.67 -24.69
N SER A 229 -16.31 8.71 -25.26
CA SER A 229 -15.24 7.79 -24.90
C SER A 229 -13.97 8.53 -24.49
N ARG A 230 -13.31 8.02 -23.45
CA ARG A 230 -11.99 8.49 -23.01
C ARG A 230 -11.06 7.28 -22.97
N ALA A 231 -9.97 7.34 -23.73
CA ALA A 231 -9.04 6.21 -23.87
C ALA A 231 -9.75 4.88 -24.25
N GLY A 232 -10.80 4.96 -25.07
CA GLY A 232 -11.56 3.78 -25.52
C GLY A 232 -12.62 3.25 -24.55
N SER A 233 -12.75 3.82 -23.34
CA SER A 233 -13.80 3.44 -22.38
C SER A 233 -14.98 4.42 -22.44
N PRO A 234 -16.24 3.95 -22.42
CA PRO A 234 -17.42 4.81 -22.41
C PRO A 234 -17.52 5.55 -21.07
N VAL A 235 -17.83 6.85 -21.13
CA VAL A 235 -17.98 7.74 -19.98
C VAL A 235 -19.26 8.55 -20.11
N ALA A 236 -19.95 8.76 -18.99
CA ALA A 236 -21.08 9.66 -18.95
C ALA A 236 -20.59 11.11 -19.01
N VAL A 237 -21.22 11.94 -19.84
CA VAL A 237 -20.84 13.34 -20.03
C VAL A 237 -22.03 14.28 -19.96
N SER A 238 -21.84 15.43 -19.31
CA SER A 238 -22.81 16.52 -19.30
C SER A 238 -22.58 17.42 -20.50
N LEU A 239 -23.65 17.67 -21.28
CA LEU A 239 -23.59 18.47 -22.49
C LEU A 239 -24.68 19.54 -22.50
N VAL A 240 -24.40 20.60 -23.24
CA VAL A 240 -25.36 21.64 -23.57
C VAL A 240 -25.48 21.67 -25.10
N TRP A 241 -26.68 21.43 -25.59
CA TRP A 241 -27.04 21.57 -26.99
C TRP A 241 -27.74 22.89 -27.20
N LEU A 242 -27.28 23.63 -28.20
CA LEU A 242 -27.98 24.80 -28.72
C LEU A 242 -28.66 24.38 -30.02
N VAL A 243 -30.00 24.38 -30.02
CA VAL A 243 -30.81 24.11 -31.20
C VAL A 243 -31.30 25.45 -31.72
N SER A 244 -30.82 25.85 -32.89
CA SER A 244 -31.31 27.04 -33.58
C SER A 244 -32.16 26.63 -34.77
N HIS A 245 -33.42 27.06 -34.77
CA HIS A 245 -34.28 26.91 -35.94
C HIS A 245 -34.22 28.20 -36.76
N THR A 246 -33.63 28.12 -37.95
CA THR A 246 -33.57 29.25 -38.88
C THR A 246 -34.44 28.97 -40.09
N THR A 247 -35.42 29.85 -40.35
CA THR A 247 -36.24 29.72 -41.56
C THR A 247 -35.56 30.38 -42.74
N VAL A 248 -35.06 29.58 -43.68
CA VAL A 248 -34.50 30.12 -44.92
C VAL A 248 -35.64 30.45 -45.87
N ARG A 249 -35.96 31.74 -46.01
CA ARG A 249 -36.89 32.19 -47.05
C ARG A 249 -36.25 31.97 -48.43
N PRO A 250 -36.94 31.31 -49.38
CA PRO A 250 -36.43 31.19 -50.73
C PRO A 250 -36.27 32.59 -51.33
N PRO A 251 -35.20 32.84 -52.11
CA PRO A 251 -35.02 34.12 -52.76
C PRO A 251 -36.24 34.40 -53.64
N ILE A 252 -36.84 35.58 -53.48
CA ILE A 252 -37.96 36.03 -54.30
C ILE A 252 -37.42 36.15 -55.74
N ILE A 253 -37.76 35.18 -56.58
CA ILE A 253 -37.46 35.23 -58.01
C ILE A 253 -38.30 36.37 -58.58
N LYS A 254 -37.68 37.54 -58.82
CA LYS A 254 -38.35 38.64 -59.55
C LYS A 254 -38.74 38.10 -60.92
N PRO A 255 -40.02 38.17 -61.33
CA PRO A 255 -40.40 37.79 -62.68
C PRO A 255 -39.64 38.70 -63.65
N GLN A 256 -38.84 38.10 -64.54
CA GLN A 256 -38.23 38.79 -65.68
C GLN A 256 -39.37 39.48 -66.44
N SER A 257 -39.38 40.80 -66.40
CA SER A 257 -40.29 41.62 -67.19
C SER A 257 -40.12 41.24 -68.66
N ALA A 258 -41.13 40.59 -69.23
CA ALA A 258 -41.21 40.28 -70.64
C ALA A 258 -41.03 41.57 -71.44
N HIS A 259 -39.87 41.70 -72.08
CA HIS A 259 -39.59 42.75 -73.04
C HIS A 259 -40.55 42.54 -74.23
N ARG A 260 -41.67 43.27 -74.24
CA ARG A 260 -42.55 43.38 -75.42
C ARG A 260 -41.73 44.02 -76.53
N VAL A 261 -41.25 43.22 -77.47
CA VAL A 261 -40.80 43.66 -78.78
C VAL A 261 -42.07 44.06 -79.55
N ALA A 262 -42.38 45.36 -79.55
CA ALA A 262 -43.28 45.94 -80.53
C ALA A 262 -42.46 46.11 -81.81
N SER A 263 -42.54 45.11 -82.68
CA SER A 263 -42.04 45.20 -84.05
C SER A 263 -42.99 46.09 -84.86
N ASP A 264 -42.38 47.06 -85.53
CA ASP A 264 -42.87 47.81 -86.67
C ASP A 264 -43.73 46.95 -87.62
N ILE A 265 -44.94 47.44 -87.93
CA ILE A 265 -45.59 47.16 -89.22
C ILE A 265 -46.17 48.48 -89.73
N SER A 266 -45.44 49.03 -90.70
CA SER A 266 -45.90 50.01 -91.67
C SER A 266 -46.90 49.38 -92.65
N THR A 267 -48.06 50.01 -92.86
CA THR A 267 -48.65 50.27 -94.20
C THR A 267 -49.82 51.22 -94.08
#